data_AF-A0A672JAD0-F1
#
_entry.id   AF-A0A672JAD0-F1
#
_cell.length_a   1.000
_cell.length_b   1.000
_cell.length_c   1.000
_cell.angle_alpha   90.00
_cell.angle_beta   90.00
_cell.angle_gamma   90.00
#
_symmetry.space_group_name_H-M   'P 1'
#
loop_
_entity.id
_entity.type
_entity.pdbx_description
1 polymer ?
#
loop_
_entity_poly.entity_id
_entity_poly.type
_entity_poly.pdbx_seq_one_letter_code
_entity_poly.pdbx_strand_id
1 'polypeptide(L)'
;SGLIKDCQGGSAPPGPVPAGTIRIYSMRFCPFAQRARLVLNAKGIKHEIVSVHLRDKPDWFLEKNPLGLVPTLETSAGEVIYESPITCEYLDEVYPGKKLLPPTHFEKAQQKMLLEQFSKVSGYFYKNPMGKKNSEDVSELEAELKENLMKLDRVLTQKKTKFFGGDSLTMIDYLMWPWFERLEVCLDSTPGLKKWTERMLEDPAVKVSGHSVDTYKAFYTTYLEGKPNFDYGL
;
A
#
# COMPACT_ATOMS: atom_id res chain seq x y z
N SER A 1 -14.87 -13.04 3.25
CA SER A 1 -15.74 -11.87 3.10
C SER A 1 -16.09 -11.75 1.63
N GLY A 2 -17.38 -11.58 1.31
CA GLY A 2 -17.80 -11.31 -0.07
C GLY A 2 -17.14 -10.02 -0.56
N LEU A 3 -16.73 -10.00 -1.81
CA LEU A 3 -16.16 -8.81 -2.40
C LEU A 3 -17.27 -7.75 -2.55
N ILE A 4 -16.98 -6.48 -2.20
CA ILE A 4 -17.97 -5.39 -2.14
C ILE A 4 -17.65 -4.37 -3.22
N LYS A 5 -18.67 -4.01 -4.01
CA LYS A 5 -18.63 -2.98 -5.05
C LYS A 5 -18.26 -1.63 -4.45
N ASP A 6 -17.50 -0.83 -5.20
CA ASP A 6 -17.12 0.52 -4.79
C ASP A 6 -18.35 1.45 -4.63
N CYS A 7 -18.38 2.22 -3.55
CA CYS A 7 -19.31 3.32 -3.37
C CYS A 7 -18.93 4.47 -4.32
N GLN A 8 -19.90 4.94 -5.10
CA GLN A 8 -19.75 5.98 -6.12
C GLN A 8 -20.70 7.18 -5.89
N GLY A 9 -20.71 8.17 -6.78
CA GLY A 9 -21.62 9.31 -6.72
C GLY A 9 -23.08 8.89 -6.50
N GLY A 10 -23.76 9.57 -5.57
CA GLY A 10 -25.15 9.24 -5.17
C GLY A 10 -25.31 8.00 -4.30
N SER A 11 -24.24 7.27 -3.95
CA SER A 11 -24.32 6.17 -2.98
C SER A 11 -24.63 6.70 -1.59
N ALA A 12 -25.51 6.02 -0.86
CA ALA A 12 -25.81 6.36 0.54
C ALA A 12 -24.54 6.28 1.42
N PRO A 13 -24.39 7.16 2.42
CA PRO A 13 -23.28 7.07 3.36
C PRO A 13 -23.38 5.77 4.17
N PRO A 14 -22.24 5.15 4.52
CA PRO A 14 -22.26 4.04 5.46
C PRO A 14 -22.75 4.51 6.83
N GLY A 15 -23.35 3.60 7.61
CA GLY A 15 -23.76 3.89 8.99
C GLY A 15 -22.58 4.20 9.91
N PRO A 16 -22.83 4.51 11.20
CA PRO A 16 -21.75 4.72 12.18
C PRO A 16 -20.83 3.52 12.30
N VAL A 17 -19.54 3.76 12.56
CA VAL A 17 -18.57 2.69 12.80
C VAL A 17 -18.91 1.97 14.11
N PRO A 18 -19.10 0.64 14.12
CA PRO A 18 -19.43 -0.10 15.34
C PRO A 18 -18.34 0.03 16.42
N ALA A 19 -18.76 0.04 17.70
CA ALA A 19 -17.82 0.05 18.82
C ALA A 19 -16.83 -1.13 18.75
N GLY A 20 -15.56 -0.87 19.09
CA GLY A 20 -14.48 -1.86 19.02
C GLY A 20 -14.07 -2.28 17.61
N THR A 21 -14.46 -1.51 16.59
CA THR A 21 -14.08 -1.69 15.19
C THR A 21 -13.54 -0.37 14.64
N ILE A 22 -12.67 -0.44 13.64
CA ILE A 22 -12.27 0.72 12.84
C ILE A 22 -12.70 0.53 11.38
N ARG A 23 -13.12 1.60 10.73
CA ARG A 23 -13.41 1.55 9.29
C ARG A 23 -12.19 2.02 8.51
N ILE A 24 -11.92 1.35 7.40
CA ILE A 24 -11.01 1.83 6.36
C ILE A 24 -11.79 2.08 5.08
N TYR A 25 -11.74 3.33 4.61
CA TYR A 25 -12.07 3.68 3.24
C TYR A 25 -10.89 3.31 2.35
N SER A 26 -11.14 2.43 1.38
CA SER A 26 -10.11 1.78 0.58
C SER A 26 -10.51 1.73 -0.89
N MET A 27 -9.60 1.29 -1.74
CA MET A 27 -9.89 0.79 -3.09
C MET A 27 -9.03 -0.46 -3.32
N ARG A 28 -9.61 -1.52 -3.87
CA ARG A 28 -9.02 -2.89 -3.90
C ARG A 28 -7.62 -2.94 -4.50
N PHE A 29 -7.35 -2.11 -5.51
CA PHE A 29 -6.09 -2.06 -6.24
C PHE A 29 -5.17 -0.92 -5.81
N CYS A 30 -5.60 -0.04 -4.88
CA CYS A 30 -4.77 1.08 -4.41
C CYS A 30 -3.59 0.56 -3.55
N PRO A 31 -2.32 0.78 -3.95
CA PRO A 31 -1.17 0.33 -3.18
C PRO A 31 -1.04 1.11 -1.85
N PHE A 32 -1.40 2.39 -1.83
CA PHE A 32 -1.40 3.19 -0.61
C PHE A 32 -2.42 2.66 0.41
N ALA A 33 -3.62 2.29 -0.03
CA ALA A 33 -4.62 1.72 0.87
C ALA A 33 -4.25 0.29 1.30
N GLN A 34 -3.51 -0.44 0.48
CA GLN A 34 -2.97 -1.74 0.86
C GLN A 34 -2.00 -1.66 2.04
N ARG A 35 -1.22 -0.58 2.18
CA ARG A 35 -0.37 -0.36 3.37
C ARG A 35 -1.17 -0.46 4.67
N ALA A 36 -2.29 0.26 4.75
CA ALA A 36 -3.15 0.23 5.93
C ALA A 36 -3.82 -1.14 6.11
N ARG A 37 -4.28 -1.80 5.03
CA ARG A 37 -4.82 -3.18 5.08
C ARG A 37 -3.79 -4.19 5.60
N LEU A 38 -2.52 -4.09 5.17
CA LEU A 38 -1.43 -4.93 5.67
C LEU A 38 -1.24 -4.75 7.17
N VAL A 39 -1.20 -3.51 7.66
CA VAL A 39 -1.06 -3.23 9.10
C VAL A 39 -2.26 -3.74 9.90
N LEU A 40 -3.49 -3.52 9.42
CA LEU A 40 -4.70 -4.03 10.04
C LEU A 40 -4.66 -5.57 10.17
N ASN A 41 -4.28 -6.26 9.09
CA ASN A 41 -4.18 -7.72 9.06
C ASN A 41 -3.04 -8.24 9.95
N ALA A 42 -1.84 -7.64 9.86
CA ALA A 42 -0.67 -8.05 10.62
C ALA A 42 -0.87 -7.89 12.14
N LYS A 43 -1.65 -6.89 12.55
CA LYS A 43 -2.00 -6.65 13.95
C LYS A 43 -3.29 -7.33 14.41
N GLY A 44 -4.01 -8.02 13.51
CA GLY A 44 -5.30 -8.65 13.82
C GLY A 44 -6.38 -7.67 14.27
N ILE A 45 -6.34 -6.42 13.77
CA ILE A 45 -7.28 -5.37 14.17
C ILE A 45 -8.63 -5.66 13.53
N LYS A 46 -9.69 -5.71 14.33
CA LYS A 46 -11.07 -5.84 13.84
C LYS A 46 -11.44 -4.57 13.06
N HIS A 47 -11.76 -4.74 11.79
CA HIS A 47 -12.06 -3.62 10.91
C HIS A 47 -13.13 -3.97 9.87
N GLU A 48 -13.73 -2.94 9.32
CA GLU A 48 -14.58 -3.02 8.14
C GLU A 48 -13.97 -2.22 6.99
N ILE A 49 -14.17 -2.68 5.76
CA ILE A 49 -13.67 -2.03 4.55
C ILE A 49 -14.86 -1.44 3.81
N VAL A 50 -14.82 -0.14 3.57
CA VAL A 50 -15.72 0.54 2.63
C VAL A 50 -14.91 0.87 1.39
N SER A 51 -15.22 0.21 0.27
CA SER A 51 -14.54 0.49 -0.99
C SER A 51 -15.10 1.77 -1.62
N VAL A 52 -14.25 2.65 -2.13
CA VAL A 52 -14.63 3.95 -2.70
C VAL A 52 -14.13 4.07 -4.12
N HIS A 53 -15.04 4.44 -5.03
CA HIS A 53 -14.73 4.64 -6.43
C HIS A 53 -13.92 5.94 -6.58
N LEU A 54 -12.70 5.84 -7.15
CA LEU A 54 -11.73 6.95 -7.08
C LEU A 54 -11.90 8.05 -8.13
N ARG A 55 -12.85 7.89 -9.06
CA ARG A 55 -13.16 8.91 -10.10
C ARG A 55 -14.49 9.61 -9.84
N ASP A 56 -15.53 8.82 -9.66
CA ASP A 56 -16.87 9.24 -9.24
C ASP A 56 -17.00 9.01 -7.74
N LYS A 57 -16.47 9.94 -6.94
CA LYS A 57 -16.39 9.81 -5.47
C LYS A 57 -17.72 10.25 -4.84
N PRO A 58 -18.24 9.56 -3.82
CA PRO A 58 -19.39 10.04 -3.06
C PRO A 58 -19.09 11.34 -2.30
N ASP A 59 -20.04 12.27 -2.25
CA ASP A 59 -19.88 13.56 -1.53
C ASP A 59 -19.59 13.36 -0.03
N TRP A 60 -20.27 12.40 0.60
CA TRP A 60 -20.05 12.07 2.02
C TRP A 60 -18.62 11.62 2.32
N PHE A 61 -17.90 11.10 1.32
CA PHE A 61 -16.49 10.73 1.50
C PHE A 61 -15.59 11.97 1.44
N LEU A 62 -15.91 12.91 0.56
CA LEU A 62 -15.19 14.19 0.45
C LEU A 62 -15.37 15.06 1.69
N GLU A 63 -16.52 14.97 2.36
CA GLU A 63 -16.75 15.61 3.67
C GLU A 63 -15.81 15.08 4.76
N LYS A 64 -15.41 13.79 4.69
CA LYS A 64 -14.49 13.16 5.65
C LYS A 64 -13.04 13.45 5.31
N ASN A 65 -12.67 13.26 4.05
CA ASN A 65 -11.34 13.56 3.53
C ASN A 65 -11.46 14.49 2.31
N PRO A 66 -11.22 15.80 2.48
CA PRO A 66 -11.29 16.77 1.38
C PRO A 66 -10.32 16.50 0.22
N LEU A 67 -9.24 15.74 0.45
CA LEU A 67 -8.33 15.30 -0.61
C LEU A 67 -8.98 14.20 -1.48
N GLY A 68 -10.02 13.53 -0.95
CA GLY A 68 -10.70 12.42 -1.58
C GLY A 68 -9.76 11.24 -1.87
N LEU A 69 -8.77 11.00 -1.01
CA LEU A 69 -7.77 9.95 -1.19
C LEU A 69 -7.99 8.80 -0.21
N VAL A 70 -7.63 7.60 -0.67
CA VAL A 70 -7.57 6.39 0.18
C VAL A 70 -6.11 6.00 0.41
N PRO A 71 -5.75 5.48 1.61
CA PRO A 71 -6.64 5.09 2.70
C PRO A 71 -7.10 6.31 3.53
N THR A 72 -8.30 6.18 4.07
CA THR A 72 -8.81 7.04 5.15
C THR A 72 -9.41 6.13 6.22
N LEU A 73 -9.04 6.32 7.49
CA LEU A 73 -9.60 5.61 8.64
C LEU A 73 -10.70 6.44 9.29
N GLU A 74 -11.71 5.77 9.84
CA GLU A 74 -12.75 6.36 10.69
C GLU A 74 -12.92 5.53 11.96
N THR A 75 -12.81 6.18 13.13
CA THR A 75 -12.99 5.55 14.44
C THR A 75 -14.46 5.45 14.81
N SER A 76 -14.82 4.64 15.82
CA SER A 76 -16.19 4.62 16.37
C SER A 76 -16.61 5.94 17.01
N ALA A 77 -15.68 6.85 17.29
CA ALA A 77 -15.96 8.22 17.75
C ALA A 77 -16.17 9.21 16.59
N GLY A 78 -16.05 8.77 15.34
CA GLY A 78 -16.17 9.61 14.15
C GLY A 78 -14.90 10.41 13.80
N GLU A 79 -13.76 10.09 14.43
CA GLU A 79 -12.48 10.73 14.11
C GLU A 79 -11.93 10.19 12.78
N VAL A 80 -11.36 11.07 11.97
CA VAL A 80 -10.88 10.73 10.63
C VAL A 80 -9.35 10.88 10.57
N ILE A 81 -8.67 9.89 10.00
CA ILE A 81 -7.21 9.88 9.80
C ILE A 81 -6.93 9.50 8.35
N TYR A 82 -6.17 10.31 7.62
CA TYR A 82 -5.77 10.04 6.23
C TYR A 82 -4.26 10.17 6.06
N GLU A 83 -3.79 9.92 4.83
CA GLU A 83 -2.40 9.61 4.47
C GLU A 83 -1.94 8.21 4.87
N SER A 84 -1.42 7.45 3.90
CA SER A 84 -1.07 6.04 4.13
C SER A 84 -0.02 5.80 5.23
N PRO A 85 1.07 6.58 5.36
CA PRO A 85 2.01 6.35 6.46
C PRO A 85 1.43 6.74 7.82
N ILE A 86 0.63 7.82 7.87
CA ILE A 86 0.01 8.33 9.10
C ILE A 86 -1.02 7.33 9.63
N THR A 87 -1.90 6.83 8.75
CA THR A 87 -2.87 5.78 9.11
C THR A 87 -2.18 4.52 9.64
N CYS A 88 -1.08 4.07 9.01
CA CYS A 88 -0.29 2.94 9.50
C CYS A 88 0.36 3.19 10.87
N GLU A 89 0.95 4.37 11.10
CA GLU A 89 1.55 4.75 12.38
C GLU A 89 0.49 4.81 13.49
N TYR A 90 -0.65 5.46 13.23
CA TYR A 90 -1.79 5.51 14.15
C TYR A 90 -2.25 4.11 14.57
N LEU A 91 -2.46 3.21 13.61
CA LEU A 91 -2.86 1.83 13.88
C LEU A 91 -1.84 1.08 14.75
N ASP A 92 -0.54 1.31 14.54
CA ASP A 92 0.50 0.66 15.34
C ASP A 92 0.59 1.22 16.77
N GLU A 93 0.33 2.51 16.95
CA GLU A 93 0.39 3.19 18.24
C GLU A 93 -0.80 2.84 19.15
N VAL A 94 -2.03 2.98 18.64
CA VAL A 94 -3.24 2.90 19.47
C VAL A 94 -3.71 1.47 19.73
N TYR A 95 -3.41 0.52 18.83
CA TYR A 95 -3.82 -0.87 19.02
C TYR A 95 -2.74 -1.69 19.75
N PRO A 96 -3.16 -2.62 20.64
CA PRO A 96 -2.26 -3.49 21.38
C PRO A 96 -1.64 -4.58 20.49
N GLY A 97 -0.83 -5.45 21.09
CA GLY A 97 -0.18 -6.57 20.42
C GLY A 97 1.21 -6.21 19.90
N LYS A 98 1.71 -7.01 18.94
CA LYS A 98 3.05 -6.83 18.36
C LYS A 98 3.15 -5.43 17.72
N LYS A 99 4.16 -4.67 18.12
CA LYS A 99 4.51 -3.39 17.50
C LYS A 99 5.25 -3.66 16.18
N LEU A 100 4.88 -2.92 15.14
CA LEU A 100 5.50 -2.99 13.82
C LEU A 100 6.62 -1.95 13.69
N LEU A 101 6.46 -0.80 14.34
CA LEU A 101 7.53 0.18 14.49
C LEU A 101 8.54 -0.30 15.54
N PRO A 102 9.83 -0.01 15.34
CA PRO A 102 10.88 -0.37 16.29
C PRO A 102 10.76 0.47 17.57
N PRO A 103 11.34 0.00 18.69
CA PRO A 103 11.16 0.64 19.99
C PRO A 103 11.92 1.96 20.11
N THR A 104 13.09 2.10 19.48
CA THR A 104 13.93 3.29 19.65
C THR A 104 13.56 4.39 18.67
N HIS A 105 13.69 5.66 19.11
CA HIS A 105 13.44 6.82 18.24
C HIS A 105 14.34 6.83 16.99
N PHE A 106 15.60 6.41 17.14
CA PHE A 106 16.55 6.35 16.03
C PHE A 106 16.14 5.33 14.98
N GLU A 107 15.77 4.11 15.36
CA GLU A 107 15.32 3.09 14.40
C GLU A 107 14.02 3.48 13.71
N LYS A 108 13.10 4.17 14.42
CA LYS A 108 11.89 4.73 13.80
C LYS A 108 12.27 5.76 12.73
N ALA A 109 13.19 6.66 13.03
CA ALA A 109 13.70 7.63 12.06
C ALA A 109 14.37 6.94 10.85
N GLN A 110 15.14 5.87 11.06
CA GLN A 110 15.73 5.09 9.97
C GLN A 110 14.67 4.47 9.05
N GLN A 111 13.57 3.95 9.60
CA GLN A 111 12.46 3.45 8.78
C GLN A 111 11.79 4.57 7.97
N LYS A 112 11.60 5.76 8.57
CA LYS A 112 11.05 6.94 7.86
C LYS A 112 11.99 7.43 6.75
N MET A 113 13.31 7.47 6.98
CA MET A 113 14.31 7.80 5.94
C MET A 113 14.28 6.80 4.78
N LEU A 114 14.15 5.51 5.08
CA LEU A 114 14.06 4.49 4.04
C LEU A 114 12.75 4.61 3.23
N LEU A 115 11.64 4.96 3.88
CA LEU A 115 10.38 5.24 3.20
C LEU A 115 10.51 6.46 2.26
N GLU A 116 11.20 7.51 2.71
CA GLU A 116 11.46 8.69 1.88
C GLU A 116 12.33 8.36 0.67
N GLN A 117 13.36 7.54 0.84
CA GLN A 117 14.14 7.05 -0.29
C GLN A 117 13.28 6.23 -1.27
N PHE A 118 12.37 5.41 -0.76
CA PHE A 118 11.45 4.60 -1.54
C PHE A 118 10.35 5.41 -2.24
N SER A 119 10.00 6.62 -1.76
CA SER A 119 8.94 7.45 -2.35
C SER A 119 9.19 7.70 -3.85
N LYS A 120 10.45 7.84 -4.26
CA LYS A 120 10.87 7.95 -5.67
C LYS A 120 10.49 6.71 -6.49
N VAL A 121 10.74 5.51 -5.95
CA VAL A 121 10.38 4.22 -6.57
C VAL A 121 8.88 4.14 -6.82
N SER A 122 8.07 4.59 -5.85
CA SER A 122 6.62 4.57 -5.99
C SER A 122 6.10 5.45 -7.14
N GLY A 123 6.81 6.54 -7.47
CA GLY A 123 6.48 7.43 -8.59
C GLY A 123 6.76 6.80 -9.96
N TYR A 124 7.88 6.08 -10.11
CA TYR A 124 8.24 5.42 -11.38
C TYR A 124 7.26 4.31 -11.76
N PHE A 125 6.61 3.69 -10.77
CA PHE A 125 5.59 2.66 -11.00
C PHE A 125 4.44 3.15 -11.89
N TYR A 126 4.07 4.42 -11.79
CA TYR A 126 3.03 5.02 -12.62
C TYR A 126 3.59 5.74 -13.85
N LYS A 127 4.73 6.42 -13.70
CA LYS A 127 5.33 7.21 -14.78
C LYS A 127 5.83 6.33 -15.93
N ASN A 128 6.51 5.21 -15.65
CA ASN A 128 7.10 4.39 -16.72
C ASN A 128 6.05 3.76 -17.64
N PRO A 129 5.01 3.06 -17.11
CA PRO A 129 3.99 2.48 -17.99
C PRO A 129 3.19 3.53 -18.74
N MET A 130 2.92 4.70 -18.13
CA MET A 130 2.21 5.79 -18.78
C MET A 130 3.04 6.41 -19.91
N GLY A 131 4.32 6.69 -19.68
CA GLY A 131 5.23 7.20 -20.71
C GLY A 131 5.34 6.24 -21.89
N LYS A 132 5.49 4.93 -21.63
CA LYS A 132 5.47 3.90 -22.69
C LYS A 132 4.18 3.91 -23.51
N LYS A 133 3.03 4.02 -22.85
CA LYS A 133 1.73 4.12 -23.54
C LYS A 133 1.66 5.36 -24.43
N ASN A 134 2.23 6.47 -23.98
CA ASN A 134 2.29 7.72 -24.72
C ASN A 134 3.41 7.77 -25.78
N SER A 135 4.15 6.66 -25.98
CA SER A 135 5.34 6.61 -26.85
C SER A 135 6.46 7.59 -26.45
N GLU A 136 6.56 7.92 -25.16
CA GLU A 136 7.64 8.74 -24.58
C GLU A 136 8.89 7.87 -24.35
N ASP A 137 10.07 8.50 -24.39
CA ASP A 137 11.31 7.85 -23.94
C ASP A 137 11.32 7.77 -22.41
N VAL A 138 11.35 6.54 -21.89
CA VAL A 138 11.37 6.26 -20.44
C VAL A 138 12.70 5.67 -19.97
N SER A 139 13.73 5.66 -20.83
CA SER A 139 15.02 5.03 -20.53
C SER A 139 15.69 5.60 -19.27
N GLU A 140 15.63 6.93 -19.08
CA GLU A 140 16.11 7.59 -17.85
C GLU A 140 15.35 7.12 -16.61
N LEU A 141 14.01 7.07 -16.67
CA LEU A 141 13.19 6.63 -15.54
C LEU A 141 13.41 5.14 -15.21
N GLU A 142 13.67 4.30 -16.22
CA GLU A 142 14.03 2.91 -16.02
C GLU A 142 15.41 2.75 -15.38
N ALA A 143 16.39 3.58 -15.79
CA ALA A 143 17.71 3.62 -15.17
C ALA A 143 17.63 4.08 -13.70
N GLU A 144 16.86 5.12 -13.42
CA GLU A 144 16.61 5.61 -12.05
C GLU A 144 15.91 4.56 -11.19
N LEU A 145 14.89 3.87 -11.72
CA LEU A 145 14.22 2.77 -11.02
C LEU A 145 15.24 1.66 -10.68
N LYS A 146 16.05 1.24 -11.65
CA LYS A 146 17.09 0.22 -11.45
C LYS A 146 18.10 0.65 -10.39
N GLU A 147 18.57 1.90 -10.43
CA GLU A 147 19.51 2.44 -9.44
C GLU A 147 18.89 2.44 -8.03
N ASN A 148 17.63 2.86 -7.89
CA ASN A 148 16.96 2.86 -6.60
C ASN A 148 16.74 1.45 -6.05
N LEU A 149 16.40 0.47 -6.90
CA LEU A 149 16.34 -0.94 -6.51
C LEU A 149 17.70 -1.45 -6.04
N MET A 150 18.81 -1.11 -6.72
CA MET A 150 20.15 -1.46 -6.25
C MET A 150 20.48 -0.81 -4.89
N LYS A 151 20.05 0.44 -4.65
CA LYS A 151 20.24 1.09 -3.35
C LYS A 151 19.49 0.36 -2.23
N LEU A 152 18.26 -0.08 -2.48
CA LEU A 152 17.48 -0.88 -1.52
C LEU A 152 18.11 -2.25 -1.29
N ASP A 153 18.62 -2.91 -2.34
CA ASP A 153 19.34 -4.18 -2.23
C ASP A 153 20.61 -4.07 -1.37
N ARG A 154 21.35 -2.96 -1.52
CA ARG A 154 22.52 -2.65 -0.68
C ARG A 154 22.15 -2.53 0.80
N VAL A 155 20.99 -1.97 1.14
CA VAL A 155 20.54 -1.91 2.54
C VAL A 155 20.41 -3.31 3.13
N LEU A 156 19.75 -4.24 2.41
CA LEU A 156 19.57 -5.62 2.88
C LEU A 156 20.89 -6.39 2.96
N THR A 157 21.75 -6.25 1.95
CA THR A 157 23.02 -6.99 1.89
C THR A 157 24.07 -6.47 2.88
N GLN A 158 24.12 -5.15 3.14
CA GLN A 158 25.01 -4.56 4.14
C GLN A 158 24.57 -4.86 5.57
N LYS A 159 23.26 -4.74 5.86
CA LYS A 159 22.73 -5.08 7.19
C LYS A 159 22.77 -6.58 7.48
N LYS A 160 22.80 -7.43 6.43
CA LYS A 160 22.73 -8.89 6.53
C LYS A 160 21.49 -9.39 7.29
N THR A 161 20.40 -8.64 7.20
CA THR A 161 19.13 -8.94 7.86
C THR A 161 18.14 -9.58 6.87
N LYS A 162 17.13 -10.29 7.38
CA LYS A 162 16.08 -10.88 6.52
C LYS A 162 15.13 -9.85 5.92
N PHE A 163 14.88 -8.77 6.64
CA PHE A 163 13.96 -7.67 6.33
C PHE A 163 14.64 -6.31 6.53
N PHE A 164 14.02 -5.22 6.07
CA PHE A 164 14.63 -3.89 6.11
C PHE A 164 14.81 -3.35 7.53
N GLY A 165 13.92 -3.76 8.45
CA GLY A 165 13.96 -3.43 9.87
C GLY A 165 14.71 -4.43 10.76
N GLY A 166 15.19 -5.56 10.23
CA GLY A 166 15.86 -6.60 11.03
C GLY A 166 15.51 -8.02 10.58
N ASP A 167 15.57 -8.98 11.50
CA ASP A 167 15.27 -10.40 11.19
C ASP A 167 13.78 -10.76 11.27
N SER A 168 12.94 -9.80 11.64
CA SER A 168 11.48 -9.92 11.65
C SER A 168 10.86 -8.80 10.82
N LEU A 169 9.66 -9.05 10.29
CA LEU A 169 8.86 -8.03 9.61
C LEU A 169 8.57 -6.84 10.51
N THR A 170 8.72 -5.66 9.94
CA THR A 170 8.45 -4.37 10.57
C THR A 170 7.61 -3.48 9.65
N MET A 171 7.20 -2.32 10.15
CA MET A 171 6.36 -1.37 9.43
C MET A 171 6.91 -1.05 8.03
N ILE A 172 8.20 -0.77 7.90
CA ILE A 172 8.81 -0.38 6.62
C ILE A 172 8.67 -1.43 5.53
N ASP A 173 8.66 -2.73 5.88
CA ASP A 173 8.46 -3.81 4.93
C ASP A 173 7.04 -3.75 4.33
N TYR A 174 6.02 -3.59 5.18
CA TYR A 174 4.63 -3.43 4.74
C TYR A 174 4.39 -2.12 3.98
N LEU A 175 5.11 -1.05 4.31
CA LEU A 175 4.98 0.23 3.60
C LEU A 175 5.55 0.18 2.18
N MET A 176 6.52 -0.69 1.89
CA MET A 176 7.10 -0.83 0.54
C MET A 176 6.45 -1.96 -0.27
N TRP A 177 5.96 -3.01 0.40
CA TRP A 177 5.40 -4.21 -0.22
C TRP A 177 4.46 -3.98 -1.41
N PRO A 178 3.44 -3.09 -1.34
CA PRO A 178 2.42 -3.01 -2.38
C PRO A 178 2.98 -2.78 -3.78
N TRP A 179 4.09 -2.05 -3.93
CA TRP A 179 4.72 -1.86 -5.24
C TRP A 179 5.46 -3.11 -5.67
N PHE A 180 6.24 -3.74 -4.80
CA PHE A 180 6.94 -4.99 -5.12
C PHE A 180 6.00 -6.13 -5.49
N GLU A 181 4.82 -6.19 -4.88
CA GLU A 181 3.78 -7.14 -5.26
C GLU A 181 3.28 -6.96 -6.71
N ARG A 182 3.41 -5.74 -7.26
CA ARG A 182 2.95 -5.38 -8.60
C ARG A 182 4.09 -5.22 -9.61
N LEU A 183 5.34 -5.18 -9.14
CA LEU A 183 6.50 -4.98 -9.99
C LEU A 183 6.77 -6.27 -10.76
N GLU A 184 6.53 -6.24 -12.07
CA GLU A 184 7.06 -7.25 -13.00
C GLU A 184 8.51 -6.93 -13.39
N VAL A 185 9.34 -6.59 -12.40
CA VAL A 185 10.75 -6.25 -12.63
C VAL A 185 11.61 -7.46 -12.32
N CYS A 186 12.54 -7.77 -13.23
CA CYS A 186 13.55 -8.78 -12.99
C CYS A 186 14.48 -8.33 -11.85
N LEU A 187 14.41 -9.02 -10.71
CA LEU A 187 15.24 -8.77 -9.53
C LEU A 187 16.56 -9.56 -9.53
N ASP A 188 16.98 -10.13 -10.67
CA ASP A 188 18.19 -10.96 -10.75
C ASP A 188 19.48 -10.18 -10.43
N SER A 189 19.48 -8.87 -10.67
CA SER A 189 20.59 -7.97 -10.27
C SER A 189 20.48 -7.47 -8.82
N THR A 190 19.47 -7.89 -8.06
CA THR A 190 19.18 -7.47 -6.69
C THR A 190 18.80 -8.69 -5.82
N PRO A 191 19.77 -9.56 -5.49
CA PRO A 191 19.51 -10.84 -4.83
C PRO A 191 18.99 -10.70 -3.38
N GLY A 192 19.33 -9.63 -2.68
CA GLY A 192 18.77 -9.31 -1.37
C GLY A 192 17.28 -8.99 -1.47
N LEU A 193 16.90 -8.14 -2.42
CA LEU A 193 15.49 -7.83 -2.69
C LEU A 193 14.72 -9.05 -3.14
N LYS A 194 15.28 -9.89 -4.02
CA LYS A 194 14.65 -11.14 -4.46
C LYS A 194 14.30 -12.04 -3.27
N LYS A 195 15.26 -12.29 -2.38
CA LYS A 195 15.04 -13.07 -1.15
C LYS A 195 14.04 -12.39 -0.19
N TRP A 196 14.05 -11.06 -0.11
CA TRP A 196 13.08 -10.33 0.68
C TRP A 196 11.66 -10.49 0.11
N THR A 197 11.48 -10.38 -1.21
CA THR A 197 10.17 -10.58 -1.84
C THR A 197 9.64 -11.99 -1.65
N GLU A 198 10.49 -13.02 -1.74
CA GLU A 198 10.12 -14.41 -1.46
C GLU A 198 9.58 -14.57 -0.03
N ARG A 199 10.25 -13.97 0.96
CA ARG A 199 9.80 -13.99 2.37
C ARG A 199 8.52 -13.20 2.60
N MET A 200 8.37 -12.06 1.93
CA MET A 200 7.14 -11.26 2.03
C MET A 200 5.92 -12.06 1.55
N LEU A 201 6.07 -12.83 0.47
CA LEU A 201 5.01 -13.69 -0.05
C LEU A 201 4.60 -14.82 0.91
N GLU A 202 5.45 -15.18 1.88
CA GLU A 202 5.12 -16.17 2.90
C GLU A 202 4.21 -15.62 4.01
N ASP A 203 4.23 -14.30 4.23
CA ASP A 203 3.52 -13.63 5.32
C ASP A 203 1.98 -13.71 5.17
N PRO A 204 1.23 -14.09 6.23
CA PRO A 204 -0.22 -14.18 6.17
C PRO A 204 -0.93 -12.85 5.83
N ALA A 205 -0.44 -11.71 6.34
CA ALA A 205 -1.07 -10.42 6.07
C ALA A 205 -0.90 -10.02 4.60
N VAL A 206 0.27 -10.31 4.02
CA VAL A 206 0.54 -10.19 2.58
C VAL A 206 -0.43 -11.04 1.77
N LYS A 207 -0.51 -12.35 2.05
CA LYS A 207 -1.37 -13.30 1.32
C LYS A 207 -2.85 -12.89 1.29
N VAL A 208 -3.36 -12.34 2.40
CA VAL A 208 -4.77 -11.90 2.50
C VAL A 208 -5.03 -10.59 1.76
N SER A 209 -4.02 -9.71 1.67
CA SER A 209 -4.20 -8.36 1.11
C SER A 209 -3.99 -8.25 -0.40
N GLY A 210 -3.25 -9.21 -0.98
CA GLY A 210 -2.83 -9.20 -2.37
C GLY A 210 -3.87 -9.75 -3.34
N HIS A 211 -3.60 -9.58 -4.64
CA HIS A 211 -4.34 -10.16 -5.75
C HIS A 211 -3.39 -10.96 -6.65
N SER A 212 -3.94 -11.77 -7.55
CA SER A 212 -3.10 -12.45 -8.55
C SER A 212 -2.47 -11.45 -9.52
N VAL A 213 -1.33 -11.82 -10.11
CA VAL A 213 -0.66 -11.02 -11.14
C VAL A 213 -1.62 -10.68 -12.29
N ASP A 214 -2.43 -11.65 -12.74
CA ASP A 214 -3.40 -11.45 -13.81
C ASP A 214 -4.50 -10.44 -13.43
N THR A 215 -4.94 -10.46 -12.17
CA THR A 215 -5.93 -9.49 -11.68
C THR A 215 -5.35 -8.08 -11.68
N TYR A 216 -4.11 -7.93 -11.21
CA TYR A 216 -3.42 -6.63 -11.28
C TYR A 216 -3.24 -6.16 -12.71
N LYS A 217 -2.76 -7.04 -13.62
CA LYS A 217 -2.62 -6.71 -15.03
C LYS A 217 -3.91 -6.21 -15.64
N ALA A 218 -5.01 -6.94 -15.43
CA ALA A 218 -6.29 -6.56 -16.00
C ALA A 218 -6.77 -5.20 -15.48
N PHE A 219 -6.65 -4.94 -14.17
CA PHE A 219 -6.94 -3.62 -13.63
C PHE A 219 -6.04 -2.53 -14.26
N TYR A 220 -4.73 -2.73 -14.29
CA TYR A 220 -3.79 -1.74 -14.80
C TYR A 220 -3.91 -1.50 -16.30
N THR A 221 -4.35 -2.48 -17.10
CA THR A 221 -4.71 -2.27 -18.51
C THR A 221 -5.84 -1.26 -18.64
N THR A 222 -6.94 -1.45 -17.91
CA THR A 222 -8.09 -0.53 -17.95
C THR A 222 -7.74 0.86 -17.37
N TYR A 223 -6.88 0.91 -16.35
CA TYR A 223 -6.33 2.16 -15.82
C TYR A 223 -5.48 2.86 -16.90
N LEU A 224 -4.64 2.09 -17.57
CA LEU A 224 -3.89 2.36 -18.80
C LEU A 224 -4.71 3.18 -19.78
N GLU A 225 -5.80 2.59 -20.22
CA GLU A 225 -6.76 3.10 -21.19
C GLU A 225 -7.53 4.35 -20.72
N GLY A 226 -7.35 4.75 -19.46
CA GLY A 226 -8.05 5.87 -18.87
C GLY A 226 -9.51 5.54 -18.53
N LYS A 227 -9.86 4.26 -18.35
CA LYS A 227 -11.19 3.77 -17.92
C LYS A 227 -11.03 2.66 -16.86
N PRO A 228 -10.43 2.95 -15.70
CA PRO A 228 -10.12 1.93 -14.69
C PRO A 228 -11.38 1.24 -14.20
N ASN A 229 -11.37 -0.09 -14.25
CA ASN A 229 -12.42 -0.92 -13.66
C ASN A 229 -12.07 -1.23 -12.19
N PHE A 230 -12.49 -0.35 -11.28
CA PHE A 230 -12.21 -0.53 -9.85
C PHE A 230 -12.91 -1.76 -9.23
N ASP A 231 -13.97 -2.23 -9.88
CA ASP A 231 -14.73 -3.43 -9.52
C ASP A 231 -14.28 -4.68 -10.31
N TYR A 232 -13.07 -4.69 -10.88
CA TYR A 232 -12.61 -5.83 -11.69
C TYR A 232 -12.65 -7.16 -10.89
N GLY A 233 -13.32 -8.16 -11.44
CA GLY A 233 -13.51 -9.48 -10.80
C GLY A 233 -14.61 -9.53 -9.75
N LEU A 234 -15.48 -8.51 -9.69
CA LEU A 234 -16.73 -8.49 -8.91
C LEU A 234 -17.94 -8.80 -9.79
#